data_AF-A0A371QPF2-F1
#
_entry.id   AF-A0A371QPF2-F1
#
_cell.length_a   1.000
_cell.length_b   1.000
_cell.length_c   1.000
_cell.angle_alpha   90.00
_cell.angle_beta   90.00
_cell.angle_gamma   90.00
#
_symmetry.space_group_name_H-M   'P 1'
#
loop_
_entity.id
_entity.type
_entity.pdbx_description
1 polymer ?
#
loop_
_entity_poly.entity_id
_entity_poly.type
_entity_poly.pdbx_seq_one_letter_code
_entity_poly.pdbx_strand_id
1 'polypeptide(L)'
;MEEFIKYLQGGDLRSIADVEQLIPLIKNQKNFDELFRFLSSKDRLVVMRAADAAEKITKTDPSYLDSHKSEIIELLYHAKDKELKWHLALMVSRIDLSENELERVWNKLEAWVRDKSESKIVRVNSLQALYALSSLNKVLKRKFEIIIRDIKNENIPSLNARINILTQH
;
A
#
# COMPACT_ATOMS: atom_id res chain seq x y z
N MET A 1 -3.14 22.48 -9.87
CA MET A 1 -2.14 21.48 -10.33
C MET A 1 -0.74 21.78 -9.79
N GLU A 2 -0.35 23.06 -9.68
CA GLU A 2 0.98 23.45 -9.21
C GLU A 2 1.13 23.58 -7.68
N GLU A 3 0.06 23.45 -6.90
CA GLU A 3 0.15 23.81 -5.47
C GLU A 3 0.83 22.74 -4.62
N PHE A 4 0.63 21.45 -4.93
CA PHE A 4 1.17 20.36 -4.11
C PHE A 4 2.56 19.90 -4.52
N ILE A 5 2.95 20.10 -5.79
CA ILE A 5 4.23 19.60 -6.31
C ILE A 5 5.43 20.14 -5.51
N LYS A 6 5.34 21.36 -4.98
CA LYS A 6 6.39 21.97 -4.13
C LYS A 6 6.69 21.17 -2.86
N TYR A 7 5.71 20.45 -2.32
CA TYR A 7 5.90 19.58 -1.13
C TYR A 7 6.41 18.19 -1.48
N LEU A 8 6.30 17.81 -2.76
CA LEU A 8 6.67 16.49 -3.27
C LEU A 8 8.07 16.47 -3.92
N GLN A 9 8.64 17.64 -4.23
CA GLN A 9 9.95 17.79 -4.89
C GLN A 9 11.10 18.05 -3.91
N GLY A 10 12.34 18.04 -4.45
CA GLY A 10 13.57 18.34 -3.70
C GLY A 10 14.16 17.15 -2.93
N GLY A 11 15.39 17.30 -2.45
CA GLY A 11 16.09 16.25 -1.67
C GLY A 11 16.37 14.96 -2.44
N ASP A 12 16.41 13.84 -1.73
CA ASP A 12 16.63 12.50 -2.30
C ASP A 12 15.64 11.47 -1.73
N LEU A 13 15.74 10.20 -2.16
CA LEU A 13 14.81 9.12 -1.78
C LEU A 13 14.88 8.74 -0.29
N ARG A 14 15.82 9.32 0.47
CA ARG A 14 15.97 9.11 1.91
C ARG A 14 15.18 10.12 2.73
N SER A 15 14.62 11.17 2.10
CA SER A 15 13.76 12.14 2.77
C SER A 15 12.32 12.08 2.28
N ILE A 16 11.38 12.18 3.22
CA ILE A 16 9.95 12.34 2.94
C ILE A 16 9.57 13.78 2.55
N ALA A 17 10.58 14.66 2.34
CA ALA A 17 10.43 16.11 2.13
C ALA A 17 9.39 16.72 3.08
N ASP A 18 8.46 17.51 2.54
CA ASP A 18 7.44 18.23 3.30
C ASP A 18 6.06 17.54 3.22
N VAL A 19 6.04 16.20 3.05
CA VAL A 19 4.78 15.42 3.00
C VAL A 19 3.91 15.68 4.23
N GLU A 20 4.50 15.82 5.41
CA GLU A 20 3.77 16.16 6.64
C GLU A 20 3.09 17.53 6.58
N GLN A 21 3.63 18.47 5.81
CA GLN A 21 3.03 19.80 5.59
C GLN A 21 1.92 19.74 4.52
N LEU A 22 1.99 18.78 3.60
CA LEU A 22 0.99 18.58 2.54
C LEU A 22 -0.30 17.97 3.08
N ILE A 23 -0.21 16.98 3.99
CA ILE A 23 -1.37 16.22 4.48
C ILE A 23 -2.49 17.13 5.02
N PRO A 24 -2.21 18.14 5.87
CA PRO A 24 -3.24 19.04 6.37
C PRO A 24 -3.93 19.88 5.29
N LEU A 25 -3.37 20.02 4.09
CA LEU A 25 -3.96 20.78 2.98
C LEU A 25 -5.05 19.98 2.25
N ILE A 26 -5.09 18.66 2.43
CA ILE A 26 -6.11 17.81 1.84
C ILE A 26 -7.38 17.88 2.69
N LYS A 27 -8.34 18.69 2.26
CA LYS A 27 -9.58 18.96 3.02
C LYS A 27 -10.83 18.29 2.45
N ASN A 28 -10.77 17.82 1.21
CA ASN A 28 -11.90 17.27 0.48
C ASN A 28 -11.42 16.40 -0.68
N GLN A 29 -12.35 15.66 -1.31
CA GLN A 29 -12.05 14.72 -2.39
C GLN A 29 -11.29 15.38 -3.54
N LYS A 30 -11.66 16.60 -3.93
CA LYS A 30 -10.98 17.32 -5.01
C LYS A 30 -9.48 17.55 -4.71
N ASN A 31 -9.12 17.85 -3.46
CA ASN A 31 -7.72 17.96 -3.07
C ASN A 31 -7.02 16.60 -3.14
N PHE A 32 -7.68 15.55 -2.68
CA PHE A 32 -7.11 14.20 -2.75
C PHE A 32 -6.91 13.74 -4.19
N ASP A 33 -7.88 13.96 -5.09
CA ASP A 33 -7.77 13.64 -6.51
C ASP A 33 -6.59 14.36 -7.16
N GLU A 34 -6.30 15.60 -6.75
CA GLU A 34 -5.13 16.36 -7.23
C GLU A 34 -3.81 15.74 -6.73
N LEU A 35 -3.74 15.34 -5.47
CA LEU A 35 -2.61 14.60 -4.91
C LEU A 35 -2.42 13.25 -5.64
N PHE A 36 -3.50 12.52 -5.86
CA PHE A 36 -3.49 11.15 -6.39
C PHE A 36 -2.91 11.10 -7.81
N ARG A 37 -3.15 12.13 -8.64
CA ARG A 37 -2.57 12.25 -9.98
C ARG A 37 -1.04 12.18 -10.01
N PHE A 38 -0.36 12.57 -8.92
CA PHE A 38 1.10 12.49 -8.83
C PHE A 38 1.64 11.05 -8.74
N LEU A 39 0.80 10.05 -8.47
CA LEU A 39 1.18 8.63 -8.56
C LEU A 39 1.55 8.20 -9.97
N SER A 40 1.06 8.92 -10.98
CA SER A 40 1.39 8.71 -12.40
C SER A 40 2.53 9.62 -12.89
N SER A 41 3.22 10.32 -11.98
CA SER A 41 4.36 11.17 -12.34
C SER A 41 5.52 10.37 -12.93
N LYS A 42 6.29 10.99 -13.83
CA LYS A 42 7.55 10.43 -14.34
C LYS A 42 8.69 10.52 -13.32
N ASP A 43 8.55 11.42 -12.33
CA ASP A 43 9.52 11.59 -11.28
C ASP A 43 9.23 10.62 -10.12
N ARG A 44 10.10 9.62 -9.97
CA ARG A 44 9.99 8.59 -8.92
C ARG A 44 9.93 9.18 -7.51
N LEU A 45 10.62 10.29 -7.23
CA LEU A 45 10.56 10.95 -5.91
C LEU A 45 9.16 11.48 -5.62
N VAL A 46 8.57 12.13 -6.62
CA VAL A 46 7.21 12.66 -6.54
C VAL A 46 6.21 11.52 -6.35
N VAL A 47 6.34 10.43 -7.12
CA VAL A 47 5.47 9.24 -6.98
C VAL A 47 5.54 8.67 -5.57
N MET A 48 6.74 8.43 -5.05
CA MET A 48 6.94 7.89 -3.70
C MET A 48 6.25 8.75 -2.63
N ARG A 49 6.46 10.07 -2.68
CA ARG A 49 5.94 10.98 -1.66
C ARG A 49 4.44 11.21 -1.79
N ALA A 50 3.92 11.23 -3.01
CA ALA A 50 2.48 11.23 -3.23
C ALA A 50 1.82 9.97 -2.67
N ALA A 51 2.46 8.80 -2.86
CA ALA A 51 1.99 7.54 -2.30
C ALA A 51 2.06 7.50 -0.77
N ASP A 52 3.11 8.07 -0.17
CA ASP A 52 3.22 8.22 1.29
C ASP A 52 2.11 9.12 1.86
N ALA A 53 1.91 10.30 1.26
CA ALA A 53 0.85 11.21 1.65
C ALA A 53 -0.54 10.56 1.52
N ALA A 54 -0.83 9.93 0.37
CA ALA A 54 -2.09 9.25 0.12
C ALA A 54 -2.33 8.09 1.09
N GLU A 55 -1.31 7.28 1.40
CA GLU A 55 -1.41 6.19 2.37
C GLU A 55 -1.72 6.72 3.77
N LYS A 56 -1.06 7.80 4.21
CA LYS A 56 -1.29 8.42 5.51
C LYS A 56 -2.69 9.01 5.64
N ILE A 57 -3.16 9.72 4.60
CA ILE A 57 -4.52 10.29 4.57
C ILE A 57 -5.56 9.18 4.67
N THR A 58 -5.41 8.16 3.83
CA THR A 58 -6.41 7.09 3.69
C THR A 58 -6.37 6.07 4.81
N LYS A 59 -5.34 6.13 5.65
CA LYS A 59 -5.30 5.39 6.92
C LYS A 59 -6.31 5.94 7.92
N THR A 60 -6.56 7.25 7.88
CA THR A 60 -7.53 7.93 8.74
C THR A 60 -8.92 7.95 8.10
N ASP A 61 -8.99 8.19 6.80
CA ASP A 61 -10.25 8.25 6.05
C ASP A 61 -10.14 7.46 4.72
N PRO A 62 -10.51 6.17 4.70
CA PRO A 62 -10.44 5.34 3.51
C PRO A 62 -11.33 5.79 2.34
N SER A 63 -12.38 6.59 2.60
CA SER A 63 -13.37 6.98 1.57
C SER A 63 -12.74 7.77 0.42
N TYR A 64 -11.60 8.42 0.66
CA TYR A 64 -10.82 9.08 -0.38
C TYR A 64 -10.38 8.15 -1.52
N LEU A 65 -10.27 6.84 -1.27
CA LEU A 65 -9.88 5.86 -2.28
C LEU A 65 -11.02 5.45 -3.21
N ASP A 66 -12.28 5.75 -2.88
CA ASP A 66 -13.46 5.20 -3.57
C ASP A 66 -13.49 5.60 -5.05
N SER A 67 -13.15 6.86 -5.36
CA SER A 67 -13.05 7.38 -6.73
C SER A 67 -11.86 6.81 -7.52
N HIS A 68 -10.89 6.22 -6.83
CA HIS A 68 -9.63 5.72 -7.41
C HIS A 68 -9.49 4.19 -7.35
N LYS A 69 -10.53 3.45 -6.96
CA LYS A 69 -10.47 1.98 -6.81
C LYS A 69 -9.81 1.27 -7.99
N SER A 70 -10.34 1.50 -9.19
CA SER A 70 -9.85 0.84 -10.41
C SER A 70 -8.39 1.19 -10.68
N GLU A 71 -8.02 2.46 -10.48
CA GLU A 71 -6.66 2.96 -10.69
C GLU A 71 -5.67 2.33 -9.69
N ILE A 72 -6.05 2.17 -8.42
CA ILE A 72 -5.23 1.51 -7.40
C ILE A 72 -5.01 0.05 -7.74
N ILE A 73 -6.07 -0.66 -8.17
CA ILE A 73 -5.96 -2.04 -8.60
C ILE A 73 -5.03 -2.14 -9.81
N GLU A 74 -5.16 -1.29 -10.83
CA GLU A 74 -4.24 -1.30 -11.97
C GLU A 74 -2.79 -0.99 -11.57
N LEU A 75 -2.57 0.04 -10.74
CA LEU A 75 -1.25 0.39 -10.23
C LEU A 75 -0.61 -0.77 -9.47
N LEU A 76 -1.39 -1.57 -8.72
CA LEU A 76 -0.90 -2.76 -8.03
C LEU A 76 -0.22 -3.76 -8.99
N TYR A 77 -0.72 -3.88 -10.22
CA TYR A 77 -0.16 -4.78 -11.24
C TYR A 77 1.03 -4.19 -12.00
N HIS A 78 1.07 -2.87 -12.18
CA HIS A 78 2.05 -2.20 -13.02
C HIS A 78 3.21 -1.53 -12.26
N ALA A 79 3.07 -1.32 -10.95
CA ALA A 79 4.10 -0.68 -10.13
C ALA A 79 5.42 -1.48 -10.17
N LYS A 80 6.49 -0.80 -10.60
CA LYS A 80 7.85 -1.36 -10.64
C LYS A 80 8.67 -0.94 -9.42
N ASP A 81 8.55 0.32 -9.01
CA ASP A 81 9.29 0.88 -7.89
C ASP A 81 8.77 0.34 -6.56
N LYS A 82 9.71 -0.14 -5.73
CA LYS A 82 9.40 -0.77 -4.43
C LYS A 82 8.64 0.16 -3.48
N GLU A 83 8.91 1.46 -3.55
CA GLU A 83 8.27 2.45 -2.68
C GLU A 83 6.79 2.64 -3.04
N LEU A 84 6.47 2.69 -4.33
CA LEU A 84 5.07 2.71 -4.74
C LEU A 84 4.36 1.41 -4.34
N LYS A 85 4.98 0.25 -4.61
CA LYS A 85 4.43 -1.07 -4.25
C LYS A 85 4.07 -1.16 -2.76
N TRP A 86 4.95 -0.71 -1.86
CA TRP A 86 4.70 -0.85 -0.42
C TRP A 86 3.52 0.00 0.06
N HIS A 87 3.21 1.12 -0.61
CA HIS A 87 2.10 2.00 -0.22
C HIS A 87 0.81 1.48 -0.83
N LEU A 88 0.86 1.04 -2.10
CA LEU A 88 -0.27 0.37 -2.76
C LEU A 88 -0.74 -0.86 -2.00
N ALA A 89 0.17 -1.66 -1.46
CA ALA A 89 -0.18 -2.83 -0.65
C ALA A 89 -1.09 -2.45 0.53
N LEU A 90 -0.81 -1.33 1.22
CA LEU A 90 -1.61 -0.87 2.35
C LEU A 90 -2.91 -0.18 1.93
N MET A 91 -2.88 0.60 0.86
CA MET A 91 -4.08 1.30 0.37
C MET A 91 -5.11 0.33 -0.19
N VAL A 92 -4.68 -0.67 -0.98
CA VAL A 92 -5.61 -1.60 -1.64
C VAL A 92 -6.43 -2.44 -0.65
N SER A 93 -5.91 -2.70 0.55
CA SER A 93 -6.66 -3.44 1.57
C SER A 93 -7.75 -2.63 2.28
N ARG A 94 -7.90 -1.34 1.94
CA ARG A 94 -8.87 -0.41 2.55
C ARG A 94 -10.05 -0.10 1.65
N ILE A 95 -10.03 -0.60 0.41
CA ILE A 95 -11.06 -0.34 -0.59
C ILE A 95 -12.14 -1.42 -0.52
N ASP A 96 -13.37 -1.06 -0.85
CA ASP A 96 -14.45 -2.03 -1.04
C ASP A 96 -14.24 -2.82 -2.35
N LEU A 97 -13.83 -4.09 -2.20
CA LEU A 97 -13.48 -4.98 -3.29
C LEU A 97 -14.64 -5.94 -3.56
N SER A 98 -15.10 -6.01 -4.81
CA SER A 98 -15.95 -7.12 -5.26
C SER A 98 -15.21 -8.45 -5.14
N GLU A 99 -15.92 -9.59 -5.16
CA GLU A 99 -15.29 -10.91 -5.01
C GLU A 99 -14.17 -11.16 -6.03
N ASN A 100 -14.37 -10.77 -7.29
CA ASN A 100 -13.37 -10.88 -8.34
C ASN A 100 -12.16 -9.97 -8.11
N GLU A 101 -12.38 -8.74 -7.65
CA GLU A 101 -11.31 -7.80 -7.33
C GLU A 101 -10.51 -8.28 -6.11
N LEU A 102 -11.20 -8.80 -5.09
CA LEU A 102 -10.60 -9.36 -3.89
C LEU A 102 -9.70 -10.55 -4.19
N GLU A 103 -10.13 -11.48 -5.04
CA GLU A 103 -9.29 -12.60 -5.47
C GLU A 103 -8.03 -12.10 -6.22
N ARG A 104 -8.20 -11.15 -7.14
CA ARG A 104 -7.09 -10.55 -7.88
C ARG A 104 -6.09 -9.85 -6.96
N VAL A 105 -6.58 -9.03 -6.03
CA VAL A 105 -5.73 -8.31 -5.06
C VAL A 105 -5.03 -9.30 -4.14
N TRP A 106 -5.75 -10.30 -3.63
CA TRP A 106 -5.19 -11.35 -2.78
C TRP A 106 -4.02 -12.06 -3.46
N ASN A 107 -4.23 -12.55 -4.68
CA ASN A 107 -3.22 -13.30 -5.41
C ASN A 107 -1.98 -12.44 -5.69
N LYS A 108 -2.16 -11.14 -5.97
CA LYS A 108 -1.05 -10.22 -6.18
C LYS A 108 -0.24 -9.96 -4.91
N LEU A 109 -0.92 -9.71 -3.79
CA LEU A 109 -0.26 -9.52 -2.49
C LEU A 109 0.44 -10.79 -2.03
N GLU A 110 -0.17 -11.96 -2.20
CA GLU A 110 0.44 -13.25 -1.89
C GLU A 110 1.70 -13.50 -2.73
N ALA A 111 1.65 -13.18 -4.03
CA ALA A 111 2.81 -13.26 -4.91
C ALA A 111 3.95 -12.36 -4.40
N TRP A 112 3.67 -11.11 -4.01
CA TRP A 112 4.67 -10.23 -3.41
C TRP A 112 5.23 -10.78 -2.09
N VAL A 113 4.39 -11.30 -1.19
CA VAL A 113 4.84 -11.88 0.08
C VAL A 113 5.78 -13.06 -0.14
N ARG A 114 5.52 -13.90 -1.14
CA ARG A 114 6.28 -15.13 -1.43
C ARG A 114 7.51 -14.92 -2.31
N ASP A 115 7.62 -13.78 -3.00
CA ASP A 115 8.77 -13.47 -3.83
C ASP A 115 10.00 -13.13 -2.97
N LYS A 116 10.99 -14.03 -2.97
CA LYS A 116 12.23 -13.87 -2.22
C LYS A 116 13.13 -12.76 -2.75
N SER A 117 12.95 -12.36 -4.01
CA SER A 117 13.68 -11.25 -4.64
C SER A 117 13.03 -9.89 -4.39
N GLU A 118 11.79 -9.88 -3.88
CA GLU A 118 11.06 -8.65 -3.58
C GLU A 118 11.59 -7.96 -2.30
N SER A 119 11.44 -6.62 -2.26
CA SER A 119 11.83 -5.82 -1.11
C SER A 119 11.16 -6.30 0.18
N LYS A 120 11.94 -6.46 1.25
CA LYS A 120 11.44 -6.86 2.57
C LYS A 120 10.27 -6.00 3.05
N ILE A 121 10.27 -4.69 2.75
CA ILE A 121 9.20 -3.78 3.16
C ILE A 121 7.93 -4.02 2.33
N VAL A 122 8.05 -4.27 1.02
CA VAL A 122 6.92 -4.66 0.17
C VAL A 122 6.32 -5.98 0.68
N ARG A 123 7.15 -6.97 1.00
CA ARG A 123 6.71 -8.25 1.59
C ARG A 123 5.99 -8.04 2.92
N VAL A 124 6.53 -7.22 3.82
CA VAL A 124 5.92 -6.91 5.12
C VAL A 124 4.58 -6.20 4.96
N ASN A 125 4.48 -5.18 4.11
CA ASN A 125 3.24 -4.43 3.90
C ASN A 125 2.19 -5.28 3.18
N SER A 126 2.61 -6.15 2.26
CA SER A 126 1.71 -7.10 1.61
C SER A 126 1.15 -8.13 2.60
N LEU A 127 1.97 -8.59 3.55
CA LEU A 127 1.51 -9.47 4.63
C LEU A 127 0.50 -8.75 5.55
N GLN A 128 0.75 -7.50 5.89
CA GLN A 128 -0.19 -6.65 6.65
C GLN A 128 -1.54 -6.49 5.91
N ALA A 129 -1.48 -6.28 4.60
CA ALA A 129 -2.66 -6.14 3.75
C ALA A 129 -3.47 -7.44 3.66
N LEU A 130 -2.80 -8.58 3.48
CA LEU A 130 -3.44 -9.90 3.51
C LEU A 130 -4.10 -10.19 4.85
N TYR A 131 -3.48 -9.79 5.97
CA TYR A 131 -4.11 -9.90 7.28
C TYR A 131 -5.41 -9.10 7.37
N ALA A 132 -5.40 -7.84 6.93
CA ALA A 132 -6.60 -7.00 6.92
C ALA A 132 -7.72 -7.66 6.12
N LEU A 133 -7.43 -8.11 4.89
CA LEU A 133 -8.38 -8.81 4.02
C LEU A 133 -8.81 -10.18 4.57
N SER A 134 -7.98 -10.84 5.37
CA SER A 134 -8.30 -12.16 5.94
C SER A 134 -9.51 -12.15 6.88
N SER A 135 -9.85 -10.99 7.42
CA SER A 135 -11.01 -10.78 8.29
C SER A 135 -12.35 -10.84 7.55
N LEU A 136 -12.35 -10.68 6.22
CA LEU A 136 -13.58 -10.60 5.42
C LEU A 136 -14.35 -11.92 5.41
N ASN A 137 -13.67 -13.06 5.43
CA ASN A 137 -14.32 -14.37 5.52
C ASN A 137 -13.37 -15.48 6.02
N LYS A 138 -13.97 -16.60 6.45
CA LYS A 138 -13.24 -17.76 7.01
C LYS A 138 -12.29 -18.43 6.00
N VAL A 139 -12.57 -18.34 4.70
CA VAL A 139 -11.71 -18.93 3.66
C VAL A 139 -10.40 -18.15 3.57
N LEU A 140 -10.46 -16.82 3.53
CA LEU A 140 -9.28 -15.96 3.50
C LEU A 140 -8.47 -16.07 4.80
N LYS A 141 -9.13 -16.20 5.95
CA LYS A 141 -8.44 -16.49 7.22
C LYS A 141 -7.57 -17.74 7.15
N ARG A 142 -8.12 -18.85 6.63
CA ARG A 142 -7.36 -20.11 6.45
C ARG A 142 -6.22 -19.96 5.44
N LYS A 143 -6.45 -19.25 4.33
CA LYS A 143 -5.38 -18.95 3.35
C LYS A 143 -4.24 -18.16 4.00
N PHE A 144 -4.57 -17.16 4.81
CA PHE A 144 -3.56 -16.35 5.52
C PHE A 144 -2.73 -17.19 6.50
N GLU A 145 -3.35 -18.08 7.26
CA GLU A 145 -2.66 -18.98 8.19
C GLU A 145 -1.65 -19.89 7.48
N ILE A 146 -1.96 -20.36 6.27
CA ILE A 146 -1.04 -21.14 5.42
C ILE A 146 0.14 -20.25 4.99
N ILE A 147 -0.13 -19.05 4.47
CA ILE A 147 0.91 -18.10 4.07
C ILE A 147 1.87 -17.81 5.21
N ILE A 148 1.36 -17.52 6.41
CA ILE A 148 2.21 -17.26 7.59
C ILE A 148 3.14 -18.44 7.90
N ARG A 149 2.63 -19.68 7.85
CA ARG A 149 3.42 -20.87 8.13
C ARG A 149 4.58 -21.01 7.16
N ASP A 150 4.31 -20.78 5.88
CA ASP A 150 5.33 -20.85 4.83
C ASP A 150 6.39 -19.76 5.01
N ILE A 151 5.96 -18.52 5.27
CA ILE A 151 6.87 -17.38 5.45
C ILE A 151 7.73 -17.50 6.71
N LYS A 152 7.19 -18.04 7.82
CA LYS A 152 7.96 -18.29 9.05
C LYS A 152 9.18 -19.18 8.79
N ASN A 153 9.06 -20.17 7.90
CA ASN A 153 10.14 -21.08 7.56
C ASN A 153 11.31 -20.39 6.84
N GLU A 154 11.12 -19.19 6.27
CA GLU A 154 12.20 -18.42 5.65
C GLU A 154 13.11 -17.73 6.68
N ASN A 155 12.72 -17.66 7.96
CA ASN A 155 13.51 -17.07 9.04
C ASN A 155 13.96 -15.61 8.80
N ILE A 156 13.13 -14.81 8.12
CA ILE A 156 13.41 -13.39 7.85
C ILE A 156 12.96 -12.53 9.05
N PRO A 157 13.87 -11.83 9.76
CA PRO A 157 13.52 -11.13 11.01
C PRO A 157 12.37 -10.15 10.90
N SER A 158 12.34 -9.32 9.83
CA SER A 158 11.29 -8.32 9.64
C SER A 158 9.91 -8.92 9.38
N LEU A 159 9.85 -10.06 8.67
CA LEU A 159 8.60 -10.78 8.44
C LEU A 159 8.14 -11.47 9.71
N ASN A 160 9.05 -12.14 10.42
CA ASN A 160 8.73 -12.79 11.70
C ASN A 160 8.23 -11.79 12.75
N ALA A 161 8.87 -10.62 12.85
CA ALA A 161 8.40 -9.54 13.73
C ALA A 161 6.98 -9.08 13.37
N ARG A 162 6.70 -8.87 12.07
CA ARG A 162 5.35 -8.51 11.61
C ARG A 162 4.33 -9.60 11.92
N ILE A 163 4.66 -10.87 11.65
CA ILE A 163 3.77 -12.00 11.93
C ILE A 163 3.41 -12.04 13.41
N ASN A 164 4.40 -11.88 14.30
CA ASN A 164 4.16 -11.90 15.74
C ASN A 164 3.18 -10.80 16.16
N ILE A 165 3.29 -9.59 15.61
CA ILE A 165 2.34 -8.49 15.85
C ILE A 165 0.94 -8.86 15.36
N LEU A 166 0.82 -9.45 14.17
CA LEU A 166 -0.47 -9.76 13.54
C LEU A 166 -1.21 -10.93 14.22
N THR A 167 -0.49 -11.86 14.85
CA THR A 167 -1.05 -13.07 15.46
C THR A 167 -1.15 -12.99 16.99
N GLN A 168 -0.96 -11.82 17.60
CA GLN A 168 -0.95 -11.63 19.05
C GLN A 168 -2.36 -11.52 19.70
N HIS A 169 -3.38 -12.14 19.10
CA HIS A 169 -4.78 -12.07 19.56
C HIS A 169 -5.38 -13.47 19.72
#